data_AF-A0A2Z2DR26-F1
#
_entry.id   AF-A0A2Z2DR26-F1
#
_cell.length_a   1.000
_cell.length_b   1.000
_cell.length_c   1.000
_cell.angle_alpha   90.00
_cell.angle_beta   90.00
_cell.angle_gamma   90.00
#
_symmetry.space_group_name_H-M   'P 1'
#
loop_
_entity.id
_entity.type
_entity.pdbx_description
1 polymer ?
#
loop_
_entity_poly.entity_id
_entity_poly.type
_entity_poly.pdbx_seq_one_letter_code
_entity_poly.pdbx_strand_id
1 'polypeptide(L)'
;LIYTNNDQPAAASIAQDFARRYQAMAPIMKGNGPERSFAADIELAKAATAFPVILVDSSDNPGGGASGDNMALARAMLDNALIPACIGPIWDPLAVRLAFEAGLGADFSLRVGGKVGEASGLPLDVRGKITGLAKNVTQNLQGSRPPLGRVVCISTGGLDIIVSEIRDQCYGPEMFRAVGVEP
;
A
#
# COMPACT_ATOMS: atom_id res chain seq x y z
N LEU A 1 22.23 -8.15 17.55
CA LEU A 1 23.01 -7.32 18.50
C LEU A 1 23.08 -8.08 19.82
N ILE A 2 24.28 -8.39 20.32
CA ILE A 2 24.50 -9.13 21.57
C ILE A 2 25.29 -8.24 22.52
N TYR A 3 24.79 -8.07 23.74
CA TYR A 3 25.47 -7.34 24.80
C TYR A 3 25.84 -8.30 25.93
N THR A 4 27.08 -8.19 26.40
CA THR A 4 27.58 -8.91 27.57
C THR A 4 28.30 -7.93 28.49
N ASN A 5 28.52 -8.36 29.72
CA ASN A 5 29.23 -7.65 30.78
C ASN A 5 30.76 -7.78 30.58
N ASN A 6 31.24 -7.21 29.47
CA ASN A 6 32.65 -7.23 29.01
C ASN A 6 33.22 -8.64 28.76
N ASP A 7 32.35 -9.63 28.54
CA ASP A 7 32.75 -10.99 28.20
C ASP A 7 32.64 -11.19 26.68
N GLN A 8 33.73 -10.90 26.00
CA GLN A 8 33.82 -10.98 24.55
C GLN A 8 33.73 -12.43 24.02
N PRO A 9 34.38 -13.44 24.65
CA PRO A 9 34.19 -14.84 24.28
C PRO A 9 32.72 -15.30 24.38
N ALA A 10 32.01 -14.95 25.46
CA ALA A 10 30.60 -15.31 25.60
C ALA A 10 29.73 -14.61 24.54
N ALA A 11 29.99 -13.33 24.26
CA ALA A 11 29.28 -12.58 23.23
C ALA A 11 29.44 -13.25 21.85
N ALA A 12 30.65 -13.67 21.50
CA ALA A 12 30.95 -14.35 20.24
C ALA A 12 30.23 -15.70 20.14
N SER A 13 30.24 -16.50 21.21
CA SER A 13 29.57 -17.81 21.24
C SER A 13 28.05 -17.68 21.06
N ILE A 14 27.42 -16.74 21.78
CA ILE A 14 25.97 -16.47 21.66
C ILE A 14 25.63 -15.95 20.26
N ALA A 15 26.45 -15.05 19.70
CA ALA A 15 26.24 -14.53 18.35
C ALA A 15 26.29 -15.63 17.29
N GLN A 16 27.27 -16.53 17.38
CA GLN A 16 27.38 -17.68 16.47
C GLN A 16 26.21 -18.63 16.62
N ASP A 17 25.78 -18.90 17.85
CA ASP A 17 24.64 -19.77 18.10
C ASP A 17 23.32 -19.20 17.57
N PHE A 18 23.07 -17.91 17.82
CA PHE A 18 21.93 -17.20 17.24
C PHE A 18 21.98 -17.22 15.70
N ALA A 19 23.15 -16.96 15.11
CA ALA A 19 23.32 -16.99 13.66
C ALA A 19 23.00 -18.37 13.07
N ARG A 20 23.46 -19.47 13.70
CA ARG A 20 23.12 -20.83 13.28
C ARG A 20 21.61 -21.09 13.34
N ARG A 21 20.96 -20.68 14.44
CA ARG A 21 19.50 -20.84 14.59
C ARG A 21 18.74 -20.04 13.54
N TYR A 22 19.14 -18.80 13.29
CA TYR A 22 18.55 -17.96 12.25
C TYR A 22 18.72 -18.58 10.85
N GLN A 23 19.92 -19.07 10.51
CA GLN A 23 20.16 -19.76 9.25
C GLN A 23 19.31 -21.03 9.10
N ALA A 24 19.13 -21.80 10.18
CA ALA A 24 18.25 -22.96 10.18
C ALA A 24 16.77 -22.61 9.95
N MET A 25 16.36 -21.37 10.24
CA MET A 25 15.02 -20.86 9.94
C MET A 25 14.87 -20.33 8.51
N ALA A 26 15.95 -20.12 7.77
CA ALA A 26 15.89 -19.55 6.41
C ALA A 26 14.92 -20.29 5.46
N PRO A 27 14.79 -21.63 5.48
CA PRO A 27 13.85 -22.34 4.62
C PRO A 27 12.37 -22.03 4.92
N ILE A 28 12.03 -21.75 6.18
CA ILE A 28 10.64 -21.47 6.62
C ILE A 28 10.31 -19.98 6.63
N MET A 29 11.33 -19.11 6.49
CA MET A 29 11.17 -17.66 6.37
C MET A 29 10.85 -17.19 4.95
N LYS A 30 11.10 -18.03 3.93
CA LYS A 30 10.51 -17.81 2.60
C LYS A 30 9.01 -18.02 2.73
N GLY A 31 8.22 -16.99 2.46
CA GLY A 31 6.76 -17.03 2.64
C GLY A 31 6.16 -18.30 2.05
N ASN A 32 5.28 -18.97 2.81
CA ASN A 32 4.76 -20.30 2.51
C ASN A 32 3.69 -20.33 1.40
N GLY A 33 3.64 -19.32 0.54
CA GLY A 33 2.68 -19.23 -0.56
C GLY A 33 3.35 -19.52 -1.91
N PRO A 34 2.64 -20.11 -2.89
CA PRO A 34 3.12 -20.09 -4.26
C PRO A 34 3.36 -18.63 -4.68
N GLU A 35 4.42 -18.38 -5.46
CA GLU A 35 4.55 -17.11 -6.17
C GLU A 35 3.31 -16.96 -7.07
N ARG A 36 2.44 -16.01 -6.71
CA ARG A 36 1.23 -15.68 -7.46
C ARG A 36 1.40 -14.32 -8.11
N SER A 37 1.00 -14.23 -9.37
CA SER A 37 0.87 -12.94 -10.04
C SER A 37 -0.39 -12.22 -9.55
N PHE A 38 -0.42 -10.89 -9.67
CA PHE A 38 -1.65 -10.13 -9.41
C PHE A 38 -2.83 -10.63 -10.25
N ALA A 39 -2.60 -11.08 -11.50
CA ALA A 39 -3.65 -11.66 -12.32
C ALA A 39 -4.27 -12.92 -11.68
N ALA A 40 -3.46 -13.82 -11.12
CA ALA A 40 -3.96 -15.00 -10.43
C ALA A 40 -4.75 -14.64 -9.15
N ASP A 41 -4.26 -13.67 -8.38
CA ASP A 41 -4.97 -13.19 -7.18
C ASP A 41 -6.28 -12.46 -7.53
N ILE A 42 -6.32 -11.75 -8.65
CA ILE A 42 -7.53 -11.11 -9.17
C ILE A 42 -8.57 -12.15 -9.57
N GLU A 43 -8.19 -13.23 -10.26
CA GLU A 43 -9.15 -14.30 -10.60
C GLU A 43 -9.73 -14.97 -9.36
N LEU A 44 -8.92 -15.17 -8.32
CA LEU A 44 -9.42 -15.65 -7.03
C LEU A 44 -10.39 -14.65 -6.37
N ALA A 45 -10.08 -13.35 -6.42
CA ALA A 45 -10.95 -12.31 -5.89
C ALA A 45 -12.30 -12.27 -6.61
N LYS A 46 -12.32 -12.41 -7.94
CA LYS A 46 -13.57 -12.49 -8.72
C LYS A 46 -14.40 -13.72 -8.41
N ALA A 47 -13.76 -14.85 -8.10
CA ALA A 47 -14.43 -16.10 -7.76
C ALA A 47 -14.89 -16.16 -6.30
N ALA A 48 -14.58 -15.16 -5.47
CA ALA A 48 -14.92 -15.15 -4.06
C ALA A 48 -16.44 -15.08 -3.83
N THR A 49 -16.90 -15.78 -2.81
CA THR A 49 -18.31 -15.79 -2.36
C THR A 49 -18.52 -15.09 -1.02
N ALA A 50 -17.45 -14.57 -0.41
CA ALA A 50 -17.45 -13.83 0.83
C ALA A 50 -16.72 -12.50 0.66
N PHE A 51 -17.25 -11.44 1.27
CA PHE A 51 -16.81 -10.05 1.07
C PHE A 51 -16.66 -9.30 2.41
N PRO A 52 -15.81 -8.27 2.47
CA PRO A 52 -14.94 -7.77 1.39
C PRO A 52 -13.76 -8.70 1.11
N VAL A 53 -13.25 -8.67 -0.12
CA VAL A 53 -11.99 -9.32 -0.49
C VAL A 53 -10.87 -8.28 -0.40
N ILE A 54 -9.84 -8.57 0.40
CA ILE A 54 -8.69 -7.67 0.57
C ILE A 54 -7.49 -8.27 -0.18
N LEU A 55 -7.03 -7.54 -1.20
CA LEU A 55 -5.77 -7.82 -1.88
C LEU A 55 -4.68 -6.94 -1.27
N VAL A 56 -3.53 -7.54 -0.97
CA VAL A 56 -2.40 -6.86 -0.32
C VAL A 56 -1.16 -7.00 -1.18
N ASP A 57 -0.63 -5.87 -1.65
CA ASP A 57 0.71 -5.82 -2.22
C ASP A 57 1.74 -5.81 -1.08
N SER A 58 2.32 -6.97 -0.80
CA SER A 58 3.32 -7.13 0.25
C SER A 58 4.70 -6.55 -0.12
N SER A 59 4.92 -6.26 -1.40
CA SER A 59 6.19 -5.74 -1.90
C SER A 59 6.34 -4.23 -1.68
N ASP A 60 5.22 -3.50 -1.64
CA ASP A 60 5.19 -2.06 -1.46
C ASP A 60 4.64 -1.65 -0.09
N ASN A 61 5.38 -2.02 0.96
CA ASN A 61 5.03 -1.71 2.33
C ASN A 61 5.88 -0.53 2.91
N PRO A 62 5.30 0.67 3.10
CA PRO A 62 5.98 1.80 3.75
C PRO A 62 6.61 1.51 5.11
N GLY A 63 5.97 0.71 5.96
CA GLY A 63 6.52 0.33 7.25
C GLY A 63 7.77 -0.55 7.14
N GLY A 64 7.87 -1.31 6.04
CA GLY A 64 9.07 -2.08 5.66
C GLY A 64 10.14 -1.24 4.95
N GLY A 65 9.89 0.05 4.69
CA GLY A 65 10.80 0.95 4.00
C GLY A 65 10.52 1.16 2.51
N ALA A 66 9.46 0.55 1.96
CA ALA A 66 9.04 0.80 0.59
C ALA A 66 8.43 2.20 0.43
N SER A 67 8.14 2.59 -0.81
CA SER A 67 7.66 3.93 -1.14
C SER A 67 6.17 4.12 -0.89
N GLY A 68 5.36 3.08 -1.02
CA GLY A 68 3.89 3.16 -0.91
C GLY A 68 3.23 3.80 -2.14
N ASP A 69 3.92 3.84 -3.28
CA ASP A 69 3.46 4.50 -4.51
C ASP A 69 3.33 3.54 -5.70
N ASN A 70 3.46 2.23 -5.49
CA ASN A 70 3.39 1.23 -6.56
C ASN A 70 1.97 1.12 -7.14
N MET A 71 1.88 1.18 -8.47
CA MET A 71 0.61 1.10 -9.20
C MET A 71 0.40 -0.23 -9.93
N ALA A 72 1.28 -1.21 -9.74
CA ALA A 72 1.20 -2.49 -10.45
C ALA A 72 -0.10 -3.26 -10.14
N LEU A 73 -0.54 -3.26 -8.88
CA LEU A 73 -1.82 -3.88 -8.50
C LEU A 73 -3.01 -3.10 -9.11
N ALA A 74 -3.03 -1.76 -9.00
CA ALA A 74 -4.08 -0.94 -9.61
C ALA A 74 -4.19 -1.18 -11.14
N ARG A 75 -3.05 -1.26 -11.82
CA ARG A 75 -2.97 -1.57 -13.25
C ARG A 75 -3.54 -2.96 -13.54
N ALA A 76 -3.11 -3.98 -12.78
CA ALA A 76 -3.62 -5.33 -12.94
C ALA A 76 -5.14 -5.40 -12.72
N MET A 77 -5.68 -4.69 -11.72
CA MET A 77 -7.11 -4.62 -11.45
C MET A 77 -7.88 -4.03 -12.64
N LEU A 78 -7.39 -2.95 -13.25
CA LEU A 78 -8.00 -2.35 -14.44
C LEU A 78 -7.89 -3.28 -15.66
N ASP A 79 -6.70 -3.80 -15.95
CA ASP A 79 -6.42 -4.65 -17.11
C ASP A 79 -7.24 -5.95 -17.08
N ASN A 80 -7.58 -6.44 -15.89
CA ASN A 80 -8.37 -7.66 -15.69
C ASN A 80 -9.81 -7.36 -15.27
N ALA A 81 -10.28 -6.11 -15.28
CA ALA A 81 -11.65 -5.74 -14.88
C ALA A 81 -12.08 -6.25 -13.49
N LEU A 82 -11.20 -6.16 -12.48
CA LEU A 82 -11.59 -6.29 -11.07
C LEU A 82 -12.19 -4.96 -10.59
N ILE A 83 -13.43 -4.73 -10.99
CA ILE A 83 -14.20 -3.51 -10.74
C ILE A 83 -15.69 -3.86 -10.57
N PRO A 84 -16.48 -3.10 -9.78
CA PRO A 84 -16.06 -1.95 -8.97
C PRO A 84 -15.15 -2.36 -7.80
N ALA A 85 -14.15 -1.53 -7.51
CA ALA A 85 -13.20 -1.77 -6.42
C ALA A 85 -12.53 -0.46 -5.97
N CYS A 86 -11.82 -0.50 -4.84
CA CYS A 86 -10.98 0.60 -4.38
C CYS A 86 -9.57 0.13 -4.00
N ILE A 87 -8.60 1.04 -4.07
CA ILE A 87 -7.21 0.77 -3.70
C ILE A 87 -6.58 1.99 -3.00
N GLY A 88 -5.76 1.74 -1.99
CA GLY A 88 -4.96 2.79 -1.35
C GLY A 88 -4.39 2.40 0.02
N PRO A 89 -3.68 3.33 0.69
CA PRO A 89 -3.34 4.63 0.14
C PRO A 89 -2.19 4.51 -0.87
N ILE A 90 -2.24 5.31 -1.94
CA ILE A 90 -1.12 5.52 -2.84
C ILE A 90 -0.43 6.83 -2.43
N TRP A 91 0.84 6.78 -2.12
CA TRP A 91 1.59 7.98 -1.73
C TRP A 91 1.97 8.81 -2.97
N ASP A 92 1.32 9.96 -3.15
CA ASP A 92 1.63 10.90 -4.23
C ASP A 92 1.22 12.33 -3.82
N PRO A 93 2.08 13.04 -3.06
CA PRO A 93 1.75 14.37 -2.54
C PRO A 93 1.57 15.42 -3.63
N LEU A 94 2.14 15.19 -4.82
CA LEU A 94 1.93 16.08 -5.98
C LEU A 94 0.53 15.88 -6.57
N ALA A 95 0.10 14.64 -6.77
CA ALA A 95 -1.26 14.35 -7.24
C ALA A 95 -2.32 14.88 -6.26
N VAL A 96 -2.11 14.69 -4.95
CA VAL A 96 -2.99 15.25 -3.91
C VAL A 96 -3.09 16.77 -4.04
N ARG A 97 -1.96 17.47 -4.14
CA ARG A 97 -1.96 18.93 -4.30
C ARG A 97 -2.76 19.36 -5.52
N LEU A 98 -2.49 18.76 -6.69
CA LEU A 98 -3.18 19.11 -7.93
C LEU A 98 -4.68 18.81 -7.87
N ALA A 99 -5.08 17.71 -7.24
CA ALA A 99 -6.49 17.37 -7.09
C ALA A 99 -7.24 18.33 -6.15
N PHE A 100 -6.59 18.79 -5.08
CA PHE A 100 -7.17 19.81 -4.20
C PHE A 100 -7.33 21.16 -4.90
N GLU A 101 -6.39 21.54 -5.78
CA GLU A 101 -6.52 22.75 -6.61
C GLU A 101 -7.62 22.60 -7.66
N ALA A 102 -7.79 21.42 -8.26
CA ALA A 102 -8.85 21.15 -9.23
C ALA A 102 -10.24 21.14 -8.60
N GLY A 103 -10.36 20.59 -7.38
CA GLY A 103 -11.60 20.56 -6.61
C GLY A 103 -12.46 19.31 -6.86
N LEU A 104 -13.46 19.13 -5.99
CA LEU A 104 -14.39 18.01 -6.04
C LEU A 104 -15.23 18.05 -7.32
N GLY A 105 -15.40 16.90 -7.98
CA GLY A 105 -16.17 16.75 -9.22
C GLY A 105 -15.40 17.11 -10.49
N ALA A 106 -14.20 17.67 -10.37
CA ALA A 106 -13.35 18.03 -11.51
C ALA A 106 -12.90 16.78 -12.28
N ASP A 107 -12.82 16.92 -13.61
CA ASP A 107 -12.09 15.96 -14.43
C ASP A 107 -10.60 16.04 -14.09
N PHE A 108 -9.98 14.88 -13.93
CA PHE A 108 -8.61 14.76 -13.50
C PHE A 108 -7.86 13.83 -14.44
N SER A 109 -6.80 14.36 -15.07
CA SER A 109 -5.89 13.57 -15.89
C SER A 109 -4.46 13.80 -15.43
N LEU A 110 -3.86 12.76 -14.86
CA LEU A 110 -2.51 12.81 -14.32
C LEU A 110 -1.89 11.41 -14.25
N ARG A 111 -0.57 11.35 -14.25
CA ARG A 111 0.17 10.15 -13.84
C ARG A 111 0.21 10.08 -12.32
N VAL A 112 -0.33 9.01 -11.73
CA VAL A 112 -0.44 8.81 -10.28
C VAL A 112 0.47 7.67 -9.85
N GLY A 113 1.14 7.81 -8.70
CA GLY A 113 2.09 6.82 -8.16
C GLY A 113 3.30 6.57 -9.07
N GLY A 114 4.20 5.65 -8.70
CA GLY A 114 5.31 5.19 -9.53
C GLY A 114 6.44 6.22 -9.74
N LYS A 115 6.62 7.18 -8.82
CA LYS A 115 7.47 8.37 -9.03
C LYS A 115 8.75 8.37 -8.19
N VAL A 116 8.83 7.53 -7.16
CA VAL A 116 9.91 7.62 -6.15
C VAL A 116 11.20 6.97 -6.65
N GLY A 117 11.13 5.82 -7.30
CA GLY A 117 12.30 5.14 -7.84
C GLY A 117 11.97 3.88 -8.61
N GLU A 118 12.99 3.11 -8.96
CA GLU A 118 12.86 1.88 -9.76
C GLU A 118 11.88 0.86 -9.13
N ALA A 119 11.92 0.72 -7.80
CA ALA A 119 11.05 -0.19 -7.06
C ALA A 119 9.56 0.20 -7.09
N SER A 120 9.24 1.46 -7.40
CA SER A 120 7.85 1.96 -7.51
C SER A 120 7.13 1.47 -8.76
N GLY A 121 7.85 0.88 -9.72
CA GLY A 121 7.29 0.54 -11.03
C GLY A 121 6.92 1.77 -11.85
N LEU A 122 5.96 1.62 -12.77
CA LEU A 122 5.53 2.71 -13.65
C LEU A 122 4.30 3.44 -13.10
N PRO A 123 4.28 4.79 -13.15
CA PRO A 123 3.07 5.56 -12.86
C PRO A 123 1.88 5.10 -13.70
N LEU A 124 0.67 5.17 -13.13
CA LEU A 124 -0.57 4.91 -13.86
C LEU A 124 -1.10 6.20 -14.48
N ASP A 125 -1.37 6.19 -15.79
CA ASP A 125 -2.10 7.27 -16.46
C ASP A 125 -3.58 7.20 -16.05
N VAL A 126 -3.98 8.09 -15.14
CA VAL A 126 -5.36 8.16 -14.64
C VAL A 126 -6.11 9.22 -15.43
N ARG A 127 -7.31 8.87 -15.90
CA ARG A 127 -8.28 9.77 -16.56
C ARG A 127 -9.64 9.54 -15.92
N GLY A 128 -9.99 10.40 -14.98
CA GLY A 128 -11.13 10.16 -14.10
C GLY A 128 -11.70 11.43 -13.51
N LYS A 129 -12.37 11.30 -12.37
CA LYS A 129 -12.94 12.41 -11.61
C LYS A 129 -12.45 12.40 -10.18
N ILE A 130 -12.31 13.59 -9.60
CA ILE A 130 -12.13 13.74 -8.16
C ILE A 130 -13.47 13.51 -7.47
N THR A 131 -13.63 12.39 -6.76
CA THR A 131 -14.90 12.00 -6.11
C THR A 131 -14.89 12.21 -4.60
N GLY A 132 -13.73 12.47 -4.00
CA GLY A 132 -13.62 12.78 -2.57
C GLY A 132 -12.35 13.55 -2.24
N LEU A 133 -12.47 14.49 -1.29
CA LEU A 133 -11.36 15.29 -0.77
C LEU A 133 -11.51 15.40 0.74
N ALA A 134 -10.46 15.03 1.48
CA ALA A 134 -10.44 15.09 2.93
C ALA A 134 -9.13 15.69 3.44
N LYS A 135 -9.22 16.54 4.47
CA LYS A 135 -8.06 17.15 5.14
C LYS A 135 -7.88 16.54 6.53
N ASN A 136 -6.64 16.51 7.01
CA ASN A 136 -6.27 16.03 8.35
C ASN A 136 -6.75 14.59 8.61
N VAL A 137 -6.69 13.73 7.59
CA VAL A 137 -7.06 12.33 7.73
C VAL A 137 -6.03 11.63 8.62
N THR A 138 -6.53 10.77 9.51
CA THR A 138 -5.72 9.92 10.39
C THR A 138 -6.26 8.51 10.34
N GLN A 139 -5.41 7.52 10.58
CA GLN A 139 -5.80 6.12 10.69
C GLN A 139 -5.73 5.64 12.14
N ASN A 140 -6.30 4.48 12.45
CA ASN A 140 -6.18 3.86 13.77
C ASN A 140 -5.14 2.75 13.74
N LEU A 141 -4.07 2.91 14.52
CA LEU A 141 -3.07 1.86 14.73
C LEU A 141 -2.86 1.65 16.23
N GLN A 142 -3.51 0.63 16.80
CA GLN A 142 -3.32 0.21 18.19
C GLN A 142 -3.33 1.36 19.22
N GLY A 143 -4.30 2.28 19.09
CA GLY A 143 -4.44 3.43 19.99
C GLY A 143 -3.68 4.70 19.58
N SER A 144 -2.79 4.60 18.57
CA SER A 144 -2.21 5.77 17.91
C SER A 144 -3.10 6.28 16.76
N ARG A 145 -2.79 7.49 16.30
CA ARG A 145 -3.48 8.18 15.19
C ARG A 145 -2.47 8.67 14.14
N PRO A 146 -1.81 7.76 13.39
CA PRO A 146 -0.88 8.17 12.35
C PRO A 146 -1.59 9.04 11.29
N PRO A 147 -0.98 10.16 10.88
CA PRO A 147 -1.59 11.10 9.94
C PRO A 147 -1.34 10.70 8.49
N LEU A 148 -2.37 10.83 7.65
CA LEU A 148 -2.27 10.78 6.19
C LEU A 148 -2.26 12.19 5.55
N GLY A 149 -2.56 13.23 6.33
CA GLY A 149 -2.63 14.61 5.85
C GLY A 149 -3.85 14.84 4.97
N ARG A 150 -3.65 15.42 3.79
CA ARG A 150 -4.69 15.46 2.74
C ARG A 150 -4.80 14.12 2.02
N VAL A 151 -6.03 13.70 1.77
CA VAL A 151 -6.37 12.49 1.02
C VAL A 151 -7.38 12.83 -0.06
N VAL A 152 -7.23 12.21 -1.22
CA VAL A 152 -8.12 12.35 -2.37
C VAL A 152 -8.55 10.99 -2.89
N CYS A 153 -9.81 10.88 -3.31
CA CYS A 153 -10.27 9.78 -4.16
C CYS A 153 -10.33 10.24 -5.62
N ILE A 154 -9.63 9.52 -6.49
CA ILE A 154 -9.67 9.67 -7.94
C ILE A 154 -10.37 8.44 -8.52
N SER A 155 -11.59 8.62 -9.01
CA SER A 155 -12.38 7.53 -9.61
C SER A 155 -12.11 7.42 -11.10
N THR A 156 -11.71 6.24 -11.58
CA THR A 156 -11.35 6.00 -12.98
C THR A 156 -11.74 4.59 -13.41
N GLY A 157 -12.53 4.44 -14.47
CA GLY A 157 -12.85 3.12 -15.04
C GLY A 157 -13.46 2.11 -14.05
N GLY A 158 -14.20 2.59 -13.02
CA GLY A 158 -14.77 1.74 -11.97
C GLY A 158 -13.81 1.40 -10.81
N LEU A 159 -12.58 1.93 -10.81
CA LEU A 159 -11.63 1.84 -9.72
C LEU A 159 -11.53 3.18 -8.98
N ASP A 160 -11.74 3.15 -7.67
CA ASP A 160 -11.51 4.29 -6.79
C ASP A 160 -10.09 4.24 -6.22
N ILE A 161 -9.24 5.19 -6.61
CA ILE A 161 -7.84 5.26 -6.19
C ILE A 161 -7.71 6.32 -5.10
N ILE A 162 -7.36 5.88 -3.90
CA ILE A 162 -7.18 6.74 -2.71
C ILE A 162 -5.71 7.13 -2.65
N VAL A 163 -5.43 8.43 -2.74
CA VAL A 163 -4.07 8.99 -2.78
C VAL A 163 -3.84 9.86 -1.55
N SER A 164 -2.70 9.68 -0.87
CA SER A 164 -2.35 10.40 0.37
C SER A 164 -1.17 11.35 0.19
N GLU A 165 -1.17 12.42 1.00
CA GLU A 165 -0.08 13.40 1.08
C GLU A 165 1.10 12.89 1.92
N ILE A 166 0.80 12.25 3.06
CA ILE A 166 1.81 11.67 3.95
C ILE A 166 1.96 10.19 3.62
N ARG A 167 3.22 9.74 3.54
CA ARG A 167 3.58 8.35 3.26
C ARG A 167 3.27 7.48 4.47
N ASP A 168 2.36 6.54 4.28
CA ASP A 168 2.02 5.53 5.28
C ASP A 168 1.32 4.35 4.62
N GLN A 169 1.19 3.23 5.32
CA GLN A 169 0.46 2.05 4.87
C GLN A 169 -1.02 2.09 5.30
N CYS A 170 -1.85 1.24 4.69
CA CYS A 170 -3.24 1.07 5.11
C CYS A 170 -3.31 0.34 6.46
N TYR A 171 -4.01 0.92 7.45
CA TYR A 171 -4.31 0.26 8.72
C TYR A 171 -5.79 -0.12 8.90
N GLY A 172 -6.68 0.44 8.07
CA GLY A 172 -8.11 0.23 8.19
C GLY A 172 -8.94 1.01 7.16
N PRO A 173 -10.27 0.85 7.20
CA PRO A 173 -11.18 1.43 6.22
C PRO A 173 -11.36 2.96 6.35
N GLU A 174 -10.88 3.58 7.43
CA GLU A 174 -11.18 4.97 7.77
C GLU A 174 -10.74 5.98 6.70
N MET A 175 -9.60 5.72 6.03
CA MET A 175 -9.13 6.61 4.96
C MET A 175 -10.02 6.56 3.71
N PHE A 176 -10.62 5.41 3.41
CA PHE A 176 -11.58 5.26 2.29
C PHE A 176 -12.86 6.01 2.62
N ARG A 177 -13.39 5.78 3.83
CA ARG A 177 -14.62 6.43 4.31
C ARG A 177 -14.47 7.94 4.42
N ALA A 178 -13.28 8.43 4.75
CA ALA A 178 -12.99 9.88 4.81
C ALA A 178 -13.21 10.58 3.46
N VAL A 179 -13.08 9.86 2.34
CA VAL A 179 -13.30 10.38 0.99
C VAL A 179 -14.58 9.81 0.34
N GLY A 180 -15.49 9.25 1.14
CA GLY A 180 -16.81 8.80 0.68
C GLY A 180 -16.83 7.42 0.01
N VAL A 181 -15.76 6.63 0.14
CA VAL A 181 -15.67 5.26 -0.39
C VAL A 181 -15.94 4.26 0.73
N GLU A 182 -16.86 3.32 0.51
CA GLU A 182 -17.10 2.19 1.42
C GLU A 182 -16.45 0.92 0.82
N PRO A 183 -15.34 0.43 1.42
CA PRO A 183 -14.59 -0.72 0.91
C PRO A 183 -15.20 -2.08 1.26
#